data_AF-A0A0Q6G7Y2-F1
#
_entry.id   AF-A0A0Q6G7Y2-F1
#
_cell.length_a   1.000
_cell.length_b   1.000
_cell.length_c   1.000
_cell.angle_alpha   90.00
_cell.angle_beta   90.00
_cell.angle_gamma   90.00
#
_symmetry.space_group_name_H-M   'P 1'
#
loop_
_entity.id
_entity.type
_entity.pdbx_description
1 polymer ?
#
loop_
_entity_poly.entity_id
_entity_poly.type
_entity_poly.pdbx_seq_one_letter_code
_entity_poly.pdbx_strand_id
1 'polypeptide(L)'
;MVRSSLATTIHDETGALALFNAACSGLLGYDAAELASLPSAGILHPHDAPELAAATGRATHSPDGMSRARVRLMRKDHSAVEVDLLLTRVLVGRRRYLMVESTPVVPVASVA
;
A
#
# COMPACT_ATOMS: atom_id res chain seq x y z
N MET A 1 -11.53 -19.09 -5.40
CA MET A 1 -11.26 -17.84 -4.66
C MET A 1 -9.90 -17.33 -5.09
N VAL A 2 -9.83 -16.12 -5.66
CA VAL A 2 -8.54 -15.52 -6.02
C VAL A 2 -7.87 -15.05 -4.73
N ARG A 3 -6.67 -15.56 -4.45
CA ARG A 3 -5.81 -15.09 -3.36
C ARG A 3 -4.52 -14.57 -4.01
N SER A 4 -4.18 -13.31 -3.77
CA SER A 4 -2.85 -12.78 -4.09
C SER A 4 -1.90 -13.13 -2.94
N SER A 5 -0.65 -13.46 -3.27
CA SER A 5 0.43 -13.59 -2.29
C SER A 5 1.05 -12.22 -1.93
N LEU A 6 0.77 -11.19 -2.71
CA LEU A 6 1.21 -9.83 -2.42
C LEU A 6 0.28 -9.17 -1.41
N ALA A 7 0.84 -8.30 -0.57
CA ALA A 7 0.05 -7.48 0.33
C ALA A 7 -0.81 -6.53 -0.50
N THR A 8 -2.13 -6.65 -0.36
CA THR A 8 -3.10 -5.84 -1.11
C THR A 8 -3.98 -5.09 -0.14
N THR A 9 -4.09 -3.78 -0.34
CA THR A 9 -5.04 -2.90 0.36
C THR A 9 -5.97 -2.22 -0.63
N ILE A 10 -7.16 -1.84 -0.17
CA ILE A 10 -8.09 -1.00 -0.91
C ILE A 10 -8.43 0.19 -0.03
N HIS A 11 -8.27 1.38 -0.59
CA HIS A 11 -8.57 2.64 0.06
C HIS A 11 -9.76 3.31 -0.62
N ASP A 12 -10.65 3.92 0.16
CA ASP A 12 -11.74 4.73 -0.37
C ASP A 12 -11.25 6.11 -0.86
N GLU A 13 -12.20 6.95 -1.30
CA GLU A 13 -11.91 8.28 -1.82
C GLU A 13 -11.33 9.28 -0.81
N THR A 14 -11.45 8.99 0.49
CA THR A 14 -10.83 9.76 1.57
C THR A 14 -9.41 9.27 1.90
N GLY A 15 -9.01 8.13 1.34
CA GLY A 15 -7.76 7.42 1.64
C GLY A 15 -7.89 6.42 2.80
N ALA A 16 -9.07 6.27 3.40
CA ALA A 16 -9.30 5.33 4.48
C ALA A 16 -9.24 3.88 3.97
N LEU A 17 -8.60 3.00 4.75
CA LEU A 17 -8.49 1.57 4.44
C LEU A 17 -9.86 0.91 4.51
N ALA A 18 -10.38 0.51 3.36
CA ALA A 18 -11.64 -0.21 3.23
C ALA A 18 -11.46 -1.72 3.35
N LEU A 19 -10.38 -2.26 2.77
CA LEU A 19 -10.08 -3.70 2.77
C LEU A 19 -8.58 -3.95 2.76
N PHE A 20 -8.15 -5.08 3.32
CA PHE A 20 -6.80 -5.60 3.21
C PHE A 20 -6.82 -7.14 3.18
N ASN A 21 -5.75 -7.76 2.70
CA ASN A 21 -5.63 -9.22 2.68
C ASN A 21 -4.65 -9.74 3.75
N ALA A 22 -4.58 -11.07 3.92
CA ALA A 22 -3.74 -11.70 4.93
C ALA A 22 -2.22 -11.51 4.69
N ALA A 23 -1.79 -11.21 3.46
CA ALA A 23 -0.38 -10.96 3.17
C ALA A 23 0.13 -9.66 3.80
N CYS A 24 -0.76 -8.71 4.12
CA CYS A 24 -0.41 -7.51 4.88
C CYS A 24 0.20 -7.83 6.27
N SER A 25 -0.29 -8.86 6.95
CA SER A 25 0.25 -9.27 8.25
C SER A 25 1.69 -9.76 8.15
N GLY A 26 2.01 -10.55 7.12
CA GLY A 26 3.38 -11.01 6.88
C GLY A 26 4.32 -9.86 6.52
N LEU A 27 3.84 -8.85 5.78
CA LEU A 27 4.64 -7.69 5.40
C LEU A 27 4.93 -6.75 6.58
N LEU A 28 3.91 -6.44 7.38
CA LEU A 28 3.94 -5.36 8.38
C LEU A 28 4.14 -5.85 9.83
N GLY A 29 3.93 -7.13 10.09
CA GLY A 29 4.08 -7.73 11.42
C GLY A 29 2.90 -7.48 12.39
N TYR A 30 1.82 -6.87 11.91
CA TYR A 30 0.56 -6.71 12.65
C TYR A 30 -0.36 -7.91 12.40
N ASP A 31 -1.12 -8.32 13.40
CA ASP A 31 -2.21 -9.27 13.17
C ASP A 31 -3.41 -8.61 12.48
N ALA A 32 -4.42 -9.40 12.09
CA ALA A 32 -5.57 -8.89 11.35
C ALA A 32 -6.44 -7.92 12.18
N ALA A 33 -6.59 -8.14 13.49
CA ALA A 33 -7.38 -7.26 14.34
C ALA A 33 -6.66 -5.92 14.55
N GLU A 34 -5.34 -5.97 14.74
CA GLU A 34 -4.49 -4.79 14.79
C GLU A 34 -4.56 -3.99 13.49
N LEU A 35 -4.38 -4.64 12.32
CA LEU A 35 -4.50 -3.99 11.01
C LEU A 35 -5.86 -3.32 10.79
N ALA A 36 -6.96 -3.96 11.24
CA ALA A 36 -8.30 -3.38 11.11
C ALA A 36 -8.51 -2.12 11.98
N SER A 37 -7.72 -1.97 13.05
CA SER A 37 -7.76 -0.80 13.94
C SER A 37 -6.76 0.30 13.57
N LEU A 38 -5.82 0.03 12.67
CA LEU A 38 -4.77 0.98 12.30
C LEU A 38 -5.31 2.07 11.36
N PRO A 39 -5.01 3.35 11.61
CA PRO A 39 -5.18 4.38 10.59
C PRO A 39 -4.20 4.10 9.44
N SER A 40 -4.67 4.21 8.20
CA SER A 40 -3.90 3.89 6.99
C SER A 40 -2.59 4.68 6.88
N ALA A 41 -2.58 5.93 7.36
CA ALA A 41 -1.39 6.77 7.42
C ALA A 41 -0.36 6.33 8.48
N GLY A 42 -0.77 5.51 9.46
CA GLY A 42 0.06 5.11 10.59
C GLY A 42 1.19 4.15 10.24
N ILE A 43 1.13 3.54 9.04
CA ILE A 43 2.15 2.60 8.56
C ILE A 43 3.02 3.16 7.44
N LEU A 44 2.85 4.43 7.05
CA LEU A 44 3.71 5.07 6.05
C LEU A 44 4.85 5.80 6.75
N HIS A 45 6.08 5.65 6.24
CA HIS A 45 7.19 6.46 6.73
C HIS A 45 6.93 7.95 6.44
N PRO A 46 7.08 8.88 7.42
CA PRO A 46 6.67 10.28 7.27
C PRO A 46 7.29 11.01 6.07
N HIS A 47 8.53 10.66 5.70
CA HIS A 47 9.23 11.31 4.58
C HIS A 47 8.71 10.86 3.21
N ASP A 48 7.93 9.79 3.15
CA ASP A 48 7.42 9.24 1.88
C ASP A 48 5.96 9.67 1.61
N ALA A 49 5.35 10.43 2.53
CA ALA A 49 4.01 10.99 2.36
C ALA A 49 3.87 11.85 1.08
N PRO A 50 4.82 12.74 0.71
CA PRO A 50 4.72 13.49 -0.53
C PRO A 50 4.74 12.60 -1.79
N GLU A 51 5.56 11.54 -1.81
CA GLU A 51 5.63 10.63 -2.94
C GLU A 51 4.35 9.80 -3.08
N LEU A 52 3.83 9.29 -1.96
CA LEU A 52 2.56 8.56 -1.98
C LEU A 52 1.40 9.46 -2.43
N ALA A 53 1.35 10.71 -1.98
CA ALA A 53 0.34 11.68 -2.41
C ALA A 53 0.43 11.98 -3.91
N ALA A 54 1.65 12.17 -4.44
CA ALA A 54 1.87 12.37 -5.86
C ALA A 54 1.43 11.15 -6.69
N ALA A 55 1.79 9.94 -6.28
CA ALA A 55 1.36 8.70 -6.93
C ALA A 55 -0.15 8.51 -6.89
N THR A 56 -0.77 8.73 -5.73
CA THR A 56 -2.23 8.75 -5.56
C THR A 56 -2.88 9.70 -6.56
N GLY A 57 -2.35 10.93 -6.68
CA GLY A 57 -2.79 11.91 -7.67
C GLY A 57 -2.65 11.40 -9.11
N ARG A 58 -1.51 10.78 -9.46
CA ARG A 58 -1.27 10.18 -10.78
C ARG A 58 -2.29 9.09 -11.10
N ALA A 59 -2.44 8.07 -10.24
CA ALA A 59 -3.41 6.99 -10.44
C ALA A 59 -4.86 7.51 -10.50
N THR A 60 -5.15 8.59 -9.77
CA THR A 60 -6.50 9.17 -9.71
C THR A 60 -6.90 9.93 -10.97
N HIS A 61 -5.95 10.53 -11.68
CA HIS A 61 -6.22 11.42 -12.82
C HIS A 61 -5.67 10.89 -14.15
N SER A 62 -4.79 9.90 -14.14
CA SER A 62 -4.26 9.31 -15.37
C SER A 62 -5.36 8.60 -16.17
N PRO A 63 -5.30 8.59 -17.51
CA PRO A 63 -6.27 7.87 -18.34
C PRO A 63 -6.30 6.36 -18.06
N ASP A 64 -5.14 5.75 -17.83
CA ASP A 64 -4.99 4.32 -17.49
C ASP A 64 -5.37 4.00 -16.03
N GLY A 65 -5.52 5.01 -15.18
CA GLY A 65 -5.88 4.86 -13.78
C GLY A 65 -4.82 4.17 -12.92
N MET A 66 -3.55 4.15 -13.36
CA MET A 66 -2.48 3.43 -12.68
C MET A 66 -1.31 4.35 -12.36
N SER A 67 -0.61 4.06 -11.28
CA SER A 67 0.68 4.67 -10.99
C SER A 67 1.54 3.77 -10.12
N ARG A 68 2.81 4.12 -10.00
CA ARG A 68 3.75 3.47 -9.09
C ARG A 68 4.39 4.49 -8.16
N ALA A 69 4.81 3.99 -7.00
CA ALA A 69 5.64 4.68 -6.03
C ALA A 69 6.58 3.67 -5.37
N ARG A 70 7.73 4.16 -4.91
CA ARG A 70 8.58 3.41 -3.98
C ARG A 70 8.59 4.16 -2.66
N VAL A 71 8.16 3.49 -1.60
CA VAL A 71 8.03 4.08 -0.26
C VAL A 71 8.49 3.10 0.79
N ARG A 72 8.70 3.60 2.01
CA ARG A 72 8.92 2.79 3.20
C ARG A 72 7.62 2.69 3.99
N LEU A 73 7.25 1.45 4.30
CA LEU A 73 6.20 1.16 5.28
C LEU A 73 6.85 0.87 6.63
N MET A 74 6.22 1.35 7.70
CA MET A 74 6.61 1.11 9.09
C MET A 74 5.95 -0.17 9.58
N ARG A 75 6.79 -1.12 9.99
CA ARG A 75 6.35 -2.35 10.66
C ARG A 75 6.02 -2.08 12.12
N LYS A 76 5.33 -3.03 12.75
CA LYS A 76 5.00 -3.02 14.18
C LYS A 76 6.23 -2.90 15.09
N ASP A 77 7.34 -3.51 14.70
CA ASP A 77 8.62 -3.46 15.44
C ASP A 77 9.40 -2.15 15.22
N HIS A 78 8.77 -1.16 14.59
CA HIS A 78 9.36 0.13 14.20
C HIS A 78 10.45 0.06 13.13
N SER A 79 10.73 -1.11 12.56
CA SER A 79 11.58 -1.22 11.36
C SER A 79 10.84 -0.70 10.13
N ALA A 80 11.60 -0.22 9.15
CA ALA A 80 11.06 0.16 7.85
C ALA A 80 11.21 -1.00 6.84
N VAL A 81 10.23 -1.15 5.95
CA VAL A 81 10.32 -1.97 4.74
C VAL A 81 10.13 -1.12 3.52
N GLU A 82 11.13 -1.10 2.64
CA GLU A 82 10.95 -0.48 1.32
C GLU A 82 10.08 -1.39 0.45
N VAL A 83 9.09 -0.79 -0.21
CA VAL A 83 8.15 -1.48 -1.08
C VAL A 83 7.97 -0.72 -2.39
N ASP A 84 7.85 -1.47 -3.47
CA ASP A 84 7.25 -0.97 -4.70
C ASP A 84 5.73 -1.09 -4.59
N LEU A 85 5.06 0.04 -4.73
CA LEU A 85 3.61 0.13 -4.75
C LEU A 85 3.11 0.20 -6.19
N LEU A 86 2.12 -0.63 -6.52
CA LEU A 86 1.27 -0.45 -7.68
C LEU A 86 -0.09 0.05 -7.21
N LEU A 87 -0.43 1.29 -7.57
CA LEU A 87 -1.72 1.90 -7.28
C LEU A 87 -2.59 1.81 -8.52
N THR A 88 -3.78 1.22 -8.37
CA THR A 88 -4.76 1.06 -9.44
C THR A 88 -6.10 1.65 -9.01
N ARG A 89 -6.63 2.55 -9.82
CA ARG A 89 -7.97 3.13 -9.67
C ARG A 89 -9.01 2.08 -10.03
N VAL A 90 -9.85 1.73 -9.07
CA VAL A 90 -10.95 0.78 -9.24
C VAL A 90 -12.28 1.52 -9.09
N LEU A 91 -13.19 1.30 -10.03
CA LEU A 91 -14.54 1.87 -9.99
C LEU A 91 -15.54 0.77 -9.65
N VAL A 92 -16.33 0.99 -8.60
CA VAL A 92 -17.43 0.09 -8.19
C VAL A 92 -18.71 0.92 -8.15
N GLY A 93 -19.54 0.76 -9.18
CA GLY A 93 -20.69 1.64 -9.40
C GLY A 93 -20.23 3.09 -9.59
N ARG A 94 -20.69 3.99 -8.71
CA ARG A 94 -20.31 5.41 -8.71
C ARG A 94 -19.15 5.73 -7.75
N ARG A 95 -18.63 4.75 -7.02
CA ARG A 95 -17.55 4.95 -6.05
C ARG A 95 -16.21 4.64 -6.65
N ARG A 96 -15.21 5.43 -6.28
CA ARG A 96 -13.81 5.23 -6.65
C ARG A 96 -13.03 4.71 -5.46
N TYR A 97 -12.17 3.73 -5.73
CA TYR A 97 -11.23 3.17 -4.80
C TYR A 97 -9.83 3.20 -5.39
N LEU A 98 -8.82 3.10 -4.52
CA LEU A 98 -7.46 2.78 -4.91
C LEU A 98 -7.10 1.41 -4.35
N MET A 99 -6.89 0.45 -5.25
CA MET A 99 -6.25 -0.81 -4.91
C MET A 99 -4.75 -0.60 -4.94
N VAL A 100 -4.06 -1.02 -3.89
CA VAL A 100 -2.61 -0.91 -3.76
C VAL A 100 -2.05 -2.31 -3.55
N GLU A 101 -1.16 -2.73 -4.43
CA GLU A 101 -0.33 -3.91 -4.22
C GLU A 101 1.08 -3.48 -3.81
N SER A 102 1.55 -4.04 -2.70
CA SER A 102 2.85 -3.74 -2.11
C SER A 102 3.80 -4.91 -2.28
N THR A 103 4.92 -4.69 -2.96
CA THR A 103 5.97 -5.69 -3.18
C THR A 103 7.22 -5.27 -2.43
N PRO A 104 7.75 -6.07 -1.48
CA PRO A 104 9.01 -5.78 -0.81
C PRO A 104 10.15 -5.62 -1.81
N VAL A 105 10.94 -4.56 -1.67
CA VAL A 105 12.19 -4.43 -2.39
C VAL A 105 13.21 -5.33 -1.67
N VAL A 106 13.68 -6.37 -2.34
CA VAL A 106 14.78 -7.20 -1.82
C VAL A 106 16.08 -6.44 -2.07
N PRO A 107 16.87 -6.10 -1.03
CA PRO A 107 18.19 -5.52 -1.25
C PRO A 107 19.02 -6.53 -2.03
N VAL A 108 19.52 -6.15 -3.20
CA VAL A 108 20.55 -6.95 -3.86
C VAL A 108 21.75 -6.93 -2.92
N ALA A 109 22.10 -8.10 -2.34
CA ALA A 109 23.31 -8.21 -1.55
C ALA A 109 24.47 -7.74 -2.42
N SER A 110 25.10 -6.63 -2.04
CA SER A 110 26.33 -6.20 -2.69
C SER A 110 27.35 -7.30 -2.45
N VAL A 111 27.68 -8.06 -3.49
CA VAL A 111 28.80 -9.00 -3.45
C VAL A 111 30.05 -8.14 -3.33
N ALA A 112 30.63 -8.11 -2.13
CA ALA A 112 31.95 -7.54 -1.88
C ALA A 112 33.04 -8.56 -2.19
#